data_AF-A0A0R1W8R9-F1
#
_entry.id   AF-A0A0R1W8R9-F1
#
_cell.length_a   1.000
_cell.length_b   1.000
_cell.length_c   1.000
_cell.angle_alpha   90.00
_cell.angle_beta   90.00
_cell.angle_gamma   90.00
#
_symmetry.space_group_name_H-M   'P 1'
#
loop_
_entity.id
_entity.type
_entity.pdbx_description
1 polymer ?
#
loop_
_entity_poly.entity_id
_entity_poly.type
_entity_poly.pdbx_seq_one_letter_code
_entity_poly.pdbx_strand_id
1 'polypeptide(L)'
;MGFNKKQWSWIFYDWANSGYGIIVTTAVLPVYFKSVAQNAGVTQANATAYWGYANSFGTLIVSILAPVLGALADYPHHKKRLLSTFSFLGIIMTLGLAILPPTQWQLLLVVYILSIIGYSGGNLFYDSFLTDVTDNAKMDSLSSNGYAYGYLGGVLAFMLFLVLQVTSGFGMLSSYGVARFSFLLAALWWIIFFIPLLKNVQQVYSLPENKHPVTSSFKRVWATVTHLRKYKAAAWFLVAYFFYIDGVDTIFTMATSIGMDMGITTTTLMIVLLVVQLVAFPFSILYGWIANRFSARKGILLAIILYFGICLYALNLKTTVDFWILAVLVGTSQGGIQSLSRSYFGKLIPKESGSEFFGFYNILGKFSAVMGPVLVGIVTQATGKSTIGAASLSILFLIGLAIFLMLPRLTAEK
;
A
#
# COMPACT_ATOMS: atom_id res chain seq x y z
N MET A 1 -15.79 9.66 20.16
CA MET A 1 -14.44 9.63 20.79
C MET A 1 -13.50 10.39 19.88
N GLY A 2 -12.86 11.45 20.37
CA GLY A 2 -11.90 12.24 19.58
C GLY A 2 -10.48 11.65 19.59
N PHE A 3 -9.70 11.95 18.55
CA PHE A 3 -8.28 11.63 18.49
C PHE A 3 -7.45 12.72 19.16
N ASN A 4 -6.40 12.33 19.88
CA ASN A 4 -5.45 13.27 20.46
C ASN A 4 -4.41 13.76 19.42
N LYS A 5 -3.56 14.72 19.81
CA LYS A 5 -2.52 15.29 18.93
C LYS A 5 -1.56 14.24 18.35
N LYS A 6 -1.15 13.24 19.14
CA LYS A 6 -0.26 12.14 18.71
C LYS A 6 -0.93 11.28 17.64
N GLN A 7 -2.19 10.91 17.86
CA GLN A 7 -3.00 10.12 16.95
C GLN A 7 -3.27 10.85 15.63
N TRP A 8 -3.65 12.13 15.68
CA TRP A 8 -3.77 12.95 14.47
C TRP A 8 -2.46 13.04 13.70
N SER A 9 -1.34 13.23 14.40
CA SER A 9 -0.02 13.31 13.75
C SER A 9 0.37 12.02 13.03
N TRP A 10 -0.07 10.87 13.55
CA TRP A 10 0.11 9.59 12.87
C TRP A 10 -0.85 9.43 11.68
N ILE A 11 -2.12 9.83 11.80
CA ILE A 11 -3.08 9.85 10.68
C ILE A 11 -2.57 10.72 9.52
N PHE A 12 -2.01 11.89 9.81
CA PHE A 12 -1.49 12.82 8.80
C PHE A 12 -0.31 12.26 7.99
N TYR A 13 0.36 11.21 8.45
CA TYR A 13 1.40 10.57 7.65
C TYR A 13 0.83 9.72 6.51
N ASP A 14 -0.27 9.00 6.73
CA ASP A 14 -1.00 8.32 5.64
C ASP A 14 -1.48 9.35 4.60
N TRP A 15 -1.95 10.53 5.04
CA TRP A 15 -2.26 11.65 4.15
C TRP A 15 -1.03 12.13 3.36
N ALA A 16 0.13 12.19 4.01
CA ALA A 16 1.38 12.68 3.43
C ALA A 16 1.92 11.74 2.35
N ASN A 17 2.01 10.44 2.64
CA ASN A 17 2.61 9.45 1.76
C ASN A 17 1.68 9.05 0.58
N SER A 18 0.36 9.27 0.70
CA SER A 18 -0.61 8.85 -0.32
C SER A 18 -0.47 9.63 -1.63
N GLY A 19 -0.02 10.89 -1.55
CA GLY A 19 0.32 11.68 -2.74
C GLY A 19 1.44 11.03 -3.57
N TYR A 20 2.47 10.50 -2.90
CA TYR A 20 3.52 9.71 -3.56
C TYR A 20 2.95 8.44 -4.19
N GLY A 21 2.15 7.67 -3.42
CA GLY A 21 1.54 6.43 -3.89
C GLY A 21 0.79 6.65 -5.21
N ILE A 22 -0.12 7.62 -5.25
CA ILE A 22 -0.92 7.82 -6.47
C ILE A 22 -0.13 8.48 -7.61
N ILE A 23 0.63 9.55 -7.35
CA ILE A 23 1.30 10.29 -8.42
C ILE A 23 2.48 9.50 -8.98
N VAL A 24 3.34 8.98 -8.09
CA VAL A 24 4.61 8.39 -8.48
C VAL A 24 4.46 6.90 -8.77
N THR A 25 3.73 6.14 -7.96
CA THR A 25 3.71 4.68 -8.16
C THR A 25 2.68 4.21 -9.18
N THR A 26 1.52 4.88 -9.29
CA THR A 26 0.40 4.36 -10.11
C THR A 26 0.03 5.21 -11.32
N ALA A 27 -0.12 6.53 -11.18
CA ALA A 27 -0.81 7.31 -12.21
C ALA A 27 0.12 8.06 -13.18
N VAL A 28 1.17 8.73 -12.68
CA VAL A 28 1.95 9.69 -13.51
C VAL A 28 3.29 9.13 -13.94
N LEU A 29 4.14 8.65 -13.02
CA LEU A 29 5.48 8.19 -13.39
C LEU A 29 5.49 7.00 -14.37
N PRO A 30 4.65 5.95 -14.25
CA PRO A 30 4.67 4.85 -15.22
C PRO A 30 4.40 5.33 -16.66
N VAL A 31 3.43 6.24 -16.82
CA VAL A 31 3.06 6.82 -18.11
C VAL A 31 4.16 7.75 -18.62
N TYR A 32 4.69 8.62 -17.75
CA TYR A 32 5.81 9.50 -18.06
C TYR A 32 7.04 8.70 -18.52
N PHE A 33 7.44 7.68 -17.76
CA PHE A 33 8.55 6.81 -18.09
C PHE A 33 8.37 6.12 -19.44
N LYS A 34 7.18 5.56 -19.69
CA LYS A 34 6.89 4.88 -20.97
C LYS A 34 7.05 5.83 -22.15
N SER A 35 6.52 7.05 -22.05
CA SER A 35 6.69 8.08 -23.09
C SER A 35 8.15 8.47 -23.30
N VAL A 36 8.88 8.66 -22.21
CA VAL A 36 10.29 9.06 -22.25
C VAL A 36 11.18 7.96 -22.86
N ALA A 37 10.99 6.71 -22.45
CA ALA A 37 11.73 5.56 -22.98
C ALA A 37 11.45 5.35 -24.48
N GLN A 38 10.19 5.50 -24.91
CA GLN A 38 9.80 5.41 -26.32
C GLN A 38 10.50 6.46 -27.18
N ASN A 39 10.56 7.70 -26.70
CA ASN A 39 11.27 8.78 -27.40
C ASN A 39 12.78 8.53 -27.48
N ALA A 40 13.34 7.71 -26.58
CA ALA A 40 14.72 7.25 -26.63
C ALA A 40 14.93 5.98 -27.49
N GLY A 41 13.91 5.54 -28.23
CA GLY A 41 13.98 4.36 -29.13
C GLY A 41 13.68 3.02 -28.45
N VAL A 42 13.24 2.99 -27.19
CA VAL A 42 12.85 1.76 -26.50
C VAL A 42 11.46 1.32 -26.97
N THR A 43 11.31 0.04 -27.34
CA THR A 43 10.01 -0.50 -27.73
C THR A 43 9.00 -0.42 -26.59
N GLN A 44 7.70 -0.37 -26.91
CA GLN A 44 6.67 -0.28 -25.87
C GLN A 44 6.72 -1.47 -24.89
N ALA A 45 7.00 -2.66 -25.39
CA ALA A 45 7.15 -3.87 -24.59
C ALA A 45 8.34 -3.78 -23.64
N ASN A 46 9.50 -3.33 -24.12
CA ASN A 46 10.70 -3.19 -23.28
C ASN A 46 10.53 -2.07 -22.24
N ALA A 47 9.86 -0.96 -22.57
CA ALA A 47 9.53 0.06 -21.59
C ALA A 47 8.65 -0.50 -20.47
N THR A 48 7.61 -1.27 -20.80
CA THR A 48 6.79 -1.97 -19.79
C THR A 48 7.62 -2.95 -18.96
N ALA A 49 8.52 -3.73 -19.59
CA ALA A 49 9.37 -4.68 -18.89
C ALA A 49 10.34 -4.00 -17.92
N TYR A 50 11.04 -2.95 -18.34
CA TYR A 50 11.97 -2.21 -17.50
C TYR A 50 11.29 -1.50 -16.32
N TRP A 51 10.08 -0.98 -16.54
CA TRP A 51 9.25 -0.47 -15.45
C TRP A 51 8.93 -1.56 -14.42
N GLY A 52 8.49 -2.73 -14.91
CA GLY A 52 8.23 -3.90 -14.08
C GLY A 52 9.45 -4.33 -13.28
N TYR A 53 10.61 -4.46 -13.92
CA TYR A 53 11.87 -4.81 -13.26
C TYR A 53 12.27 -3.81 -12.18
N ALA A 54 12.16 -2.50 -12.45
CA ALA A 54 12.47 -1.48 -11.47
C ALA A 54 11.55 -1.55 -10.24
N ASN A 55 10.23 -1.67 -10.46
CA ASN A 55 9.26 -1.80 -9.38
C ASN A 55 9.46 -3.08 -8.55
N SER A 56 9.65 -4.22 -9.22
CA SER A 56 9.90 -5.51 -8.57
C SER A 56 11.22 -5.50 -7.80
N PHE A 57 12.29 -4.96 -8.38
CA PHE A 57 13.61 -4.91 -7.72
C PHE A 57 13.58 -4.05 -6.46
N GLY A 58 13.04 -2.84 -6.53
CA GLY A 58 12.93 -1.95 -5.36
C GLY A 58 12.05 -2.55 -4.25
N THR A 59 10.91 -3.14 -4.64
CA THR A 59 10.01 -3.80 -3.69
C THR A 59 10.65 -5.03 -3.05
N LEU A 60 11.36 -5.86 -3.84
CA LEU A 60 12.04 -7.06 -3.36
C LEU A 60 13.12 -6.75 -2.33
N ILE A 61 13.95 -5.72 -2.58
CA ILE A 61 14.99 -5.28 -1.64
C ILE A 61 14.38 -4.96 -0.28
N VAL A 62 13.33 -4.13 -0.25
CA VAL A 62 12.72 -3.77 1.04
C VAL A 62 12.04 -4.97 1.68
N SER A 63 11.40 -5.82 0.90
CA SER A 63 10.71 -7.00 1.41
C SER A 63 11.68 -7.96 2.09
N ILE A 64 12.84 -8.25 1.49
CA ILE A 64 13.87 -9.11 2.10
C ILE A 64 14.46 -8.47 3.36
N LEU A 65 14.69 -7.16 3.35
CA LEU A 65 15.27 -6.44 4.50
C LEU A 65 14.26 -6.16 5.62
N ALA A 66 12.95 -6.18 5.32
CA ALA A 66 11.88 -5.76 6.22
C ALA A 66 11.90 -6.44 7.60
N PRO A 67 12.02 -7.77 7.73
CA PRO A 67 12.07 -8.42 9.04
C PRO A 67 13.28 -7.97 9.89
N VAL A 68 14.45 -7.83 9.26
CA VAL A 68 15.69 -7.43 9.95
C VAL A 68 15.65 -5.96 10.35
N LEU A 69 15.19 -5.10 9.45
CA LEU A 69 14.97 -3.68 9.70
C LEU A 69 13.92 -3.46 10.78
N GLY A 70 12.84 -4.25 10.78
CA GLY A 70 11.84 -4.28 11.83
C GLY A 70 12.44 -4.67 13.19
N ALA A 71 13.17 -5.79 13.26
CA ALA A 71 13.85 -6.21 14.49
C ALA A 71 14.88 -5.18 15.00
N LEU A 72 15.52 -4.42 14.10
CA LEU A 72 16.39 -3.31 14.47
C LEU A 72 15.59 -2.11 15.05
N ALA A 73 14.40 -1.83 14.51
CA ALA A 73 13.53 -0.76 14.99
C ALA A 73 12.97 -1.00 16.40
N ASP A 74 12.92 -2.25 16.86
CA ASP A 74 12.48 -2.58 18.22
C ASP A 74 13.47 -2.15 19.31
N TYR A 75 14.70 -1.75 18.96
CA TYR A 75 15.62 -1.14 19.91
C TYR A 75 15.29 0.35 20.17
N PRO A 76 15.70 0.91 21.32
CA PRO A 76 15.39 2.29 21.68
C PRO A 76 15.82 3.30 20.61
N HIS A 77 14.96 4.26 20.30
CA HIS A 77 15.17 5.34 19.32
C HIS A 77 15.32 4.92 17.84
N HIS A 78 15.43 3.62 17.54
CA HIS A 78 15.70 3.16 16.18
C HIS A 78 14.47 3.27 15.28
N LYS A 79 13.26 2.98 15.79
CA LYS A 79 12.01 3.02 14.99
C LYS A 79 11.79 4.38 14.32
N LYS A 80 11.91 5.46 15.10
CA LYS A 80 11.72 6.83 14.60
C LYS A 80 12.85 7.27 13.65
N ARG A 81 14.08 6.88 13.98
CA ARG A 81 15.25 7.19 13.14
C ARG A 81 15.13 6.54 11.77
N LEU A 82 14.80 5.24 11.74
CA LEU A 82 14.62 4.49 10.50
C LEU A 82 13.44 5.00 9.68
N LEU A 83 12.28 5.27 10.31
CA LEU A 83 11.15 5.92 9.64
C LEU A 83 11.58 7.21 8.94
N SER A 84 12.30 8.06 9.65
CA SER A 84 12.78 9.36 9.12
C SER A 84 13.76 9.16 7.97
N THR A 85 14.77 8.30 8.13
CA THR A 85 15.78 8.04 7.10
C THR A 85 15.16 7.53 5.81
N PHE A 86 14.27 6.53 5.88
CA PHE A 86 13.62 5.99 4.69
C PHE A 86 12.62 6.98 4.07
N SER A 87 11.84 7.69 4.88
CA SER A 87 10.91 8.70 4.35
C SER A 87 11.65 9.85 3.65
N PHE A 88 12.74 10.35 4.25
CA PHE A 88 13.57 11.38 3.60
C PHE A 88 14.27 10.88 2.35
N LEU A 89 14.75 9.63 2.32
CA LEU A 89 15.24 9.02 1.09
C LEU A 89 14.16 9.04 0.00
N GLY A 90 12.93 8.60 0.33
CA GLY A 90 11.79 8.62 -0.59
C GLY A 90 11.48 10.03 -1.11
N ILE A 91 11.41 11.02 -0.23
CA ILE A 91 11.14 12.43 -0.56
C ILE A 91 12.25 13.01 -1.45
N ILE A 92 13.52 12.85 -1.09
CA ILE A 92 14.65 13.40 -1.85
C ILE A 92 14.73 12.75 -3.23
N MET A 93 14.55 11.43 -3.32
CA MET A 93 14.53 10.76 -4.63
C MET A 93 13.33 11.18 -5.47
N THR A 94 12.18 11.44 -4.85
CA THR A 94 10.99 11.99 -5.55
C THR A 94 11.25 13.40 -6.10
N LEU A 95 11.95 14.25 -5.36
CA LEU A 95 12.44 15.54 -5.88
C LEU A 95 13.42 15.33 -7.05
N GLY A 96 14.29 14.32 -6.95
CA GLY A 96 15.19 13.91 -8.04
C GLY A 96 14.43 13.60 -9.34
N LEU A 97 13.30 12.88 -9.27
CA LEU A 97 12.45 12.58 -10.42
C LEU A 97 11.91 13.86 -11.13
N ALA A 98 11.70 14.94 -10.39
CA ALA A 98 11.24 16.21 -10.95
C ALA A 98 12.32 16.94 -11.78
N ILE A 99 13.60 16.70 -11.47
CA ILE A 99 14.73 17.46 -12.03
C ILE A 99 15.42 16.70 -13.18
N LEU A 100 15.38 15.36 -13.16
CA LEU A 100 16.09 14.54 -14.13
C LEU A 100 15.67 14.80 -15.59
N PRO A 101 16.64 14.99 -16.52
CA PRO A 101 16.36 15.21 -17.94
C PRO A 101 15.65 13.98 -18.55
N PRO A 102 14.71 14.16 -19.51
CA PRO A 102 13.98 13.02 -20.07
C PRO A 102 14.91 12.12 -20.90
N THR A 103 16.03 12.65 -21.39
CA THR A 103 17.03 11.87 -22.12
C THR A 103 17.70 10.76 -21.29
N GLN A 104 17.64 10.83 -19.95
CA GLN A 104 18.31 9.87 -19.04
C GLN A 104 17.30 8.90 -18.39
N TRP A 105 16.58 8.15 -19.21
CA TRP A 105 15.53 7.24 -18.73
C TRP A 105 16.06 6.12 -17.81
N GLN A 106 17.30 5.65 -18.00
CA GLN A 106 17.92 4.66 -17.12
C GLN A 106 18.15 5.23 -15.71
N LEU A 107 18.65 6.46 -15.62
CA LEU A 107 18.88 7.12 -14.34
C LEU A 107 17.55 7.41 -13.63
N LEU A 108 16.49 7.73 -14.39
CA LEU A 108 15.14 7.86 -13.85
C LEU A 108 14.69 6.56 -13.16
N LEU A 109 14.93 5.38 -13.76
CA LEU A 109 14.62 4.11 -13.10
C LEU A 109 15.43 3.90 -11.82
N VAL A 110 16.73 4.22 -11.82
CA VAL A 110 17.56 4.11 -10.61
C VAL A 110 17.04 5.00 -9.48
N VAL A 111 16.70 6.25 -9.78
CA VAL A 111 16.12 7.18 -8.80
C VAL A 111 14.75 6.71 -8.34
N TYR A 112 13.92 6.16 -9.23
CA TYR A 112 12.65 5.56 -8.87
C TYR A 112 12.83 4.35 -7.94
N ILE A 113 13.79 3.46 -8.20
CA ILE A 113 14.10 2.32 -7.33
C ILE A 113 14.46 2.79 -5.91
N LEU A 114 15.31 3.80 -5.78
CA LEU A 114 15.67 4.35 -4.48
C LEU A 114 14.47 5.05 -3.81
N SER A 115 13.62 5.71 -4.59
CA SER A 115 12.39 6.34 -4.13
C SER A 115 11.40 5.33 -3.56
N ILE A 116 11.11 4.24 -4.28
CA ILE A 116 10.17 3.20 -3.83
C ILE A 116 10.74 2.43 -2.64
N ILE A 117 12.07 2.28 -2.53
CA ILE A 117 12.73 1.76 -1.33
C ILE A 117 12.46 2.67 -0.12
N GLY A 118 12.64 3.98 -0.28
CA GLY A 118 12.35 4.97 0.75
C GLY A 118 10.88 4.94 1.22
N TYR A 119 9.94 4.95 0.28
CA TYR A 119 8.51 4.83 0.56
C TYR A 119 8.15 3.53 1.26
N SER A 120 8.60 2.41 0.70
CA SER A 120 8.36 1.07 1.24
C SER A 120 8.91 0.87 2.64
N GLY A 121 10.12 1.38 2.90
CA GLY A 121 10.75 1.30 4.22
C GLY A 121 10.07 2.24 5.23
N GLY A 122 9.69 3.44 4.80
CA GLY A 122 8.94 4.39 5.64
C GLY A 122 7.61 3.80 6.11
N ASN A 123 6.84 3.21 5.19
CA ASN A 123 5.55 2.59 5.52
C ASN A 123 5.65 1.44 6.52
N LEU A 124 6.71 0.62 6.44
CA LEU A 124 6.93 -0.45 7.41
C LEU A 124 7.00 0.09 8.84
N PHE A 125 7.81 1.13 9.07
CA PHE A 125 7.97 1.70 10.41
C PHE A 125 6.73 2.49 10.82
N TYR A 126 6.09 3.17 9.87
CA TYR A 126 4.84 3.87 10.09
C TYR A 126 3.72 2.94 10.60
N ASP A 127 3.54 1.79 9.96
CA ASP A 127 2.58 0.77 10.38
C ASP A 127 2.93 0.27 11.77
N SER A 128 4.21 0.03 12.06
CA SER A 128 4.65 -0.41 13.38
C SER A 128 4.42 0.62 14.50
N PHE A 129 4.41 1.92 14.19
CA PHE A 129 4.09 2.95 15.17
C PHE A 129 2.64 2.91 15.64
N LEU A 130 1.76 2.16 14.96
CA LEU A 130 0.39 1.96 15.42
C LEU A 130 0.36 1.39 16.85
N THR A 131 1.29 0.50 17.21
CA THR A 131 1.35 -0.05 18.57
C THR A 131 1.81 0.96 19.62
N ASP A 132 2.56 1.99 19.23
CA ASP A 132 3.04 3.04 20.14
C ASP A 132 2.04 4.20 20.28
N VAL A 133 1.24 4.46 19.24
CA VAL A 133 0.36 5.63 19.18
C VAL A 133 -0.99 5.39 19.86
N THR A 134 -1.42 4.12 19.99
CA THR A 134 -2.73 3.80 20.55
C THR A 134 -2.77 2.46 21.30
N ASP A 135 -3.77 2.34 22.16
CA ASP A 135 -4.14 1.08 22.80
C ASP A 135 -4.95 0.16 21.85
N ASN A 136 -5.15 -1.09 22.27
CA ASN A 136 -5.94 -2.08 21.53
C ASN A 136 -7.41 -1.64 21.34
N ALA A 137 -7.96 -0.86 22.27
CA ALA A 137 -9.36 -0.43 22.22
C ALA A 137 -9.62 0.53 21.05
N LYS A 138 -8.72 1.48 20.79
CA LYS A 138 -8.87 2.48 19.72
C LYS A 138 -8.13 2.14 18.44
N MET A 139 -7.38 1.03 18.40
CA MET A 139 -6.53 0.67 17.27
C MET A 139 -7.26 0.52 15.94
N ASP A 140 -8.47 -0.07 15.94
CA ASP A 140 -9.26 -0.23 14.72
C ASP A 140 -9.71 1.12 14.18
N SER A 141 -10.23 1.98 15.06
CA SER A 141 -10.64 3.34 14.71
C SER A 141 -9.48 4.16 14.17
N LEU A 142 -8.32 4.12 14.83
CA LEU A 142 -7.14 4.88 14.42
C LEU A 142 -6.62 4.41 13.06
N SER A 143 -6.45 3.09 12.88
CA SER A 143 -5.97 2.52 11.61
C SER A 143 -6.91 2.83 10.45
N SER A 144 -8.22 2.73 10.69
CA SER A 144 -9.28 3.02 9.71
C SER A 144 -9.30 4.49 9.31
N ASN A 145 -9.11 5.40 10.27
CA ASN A 145 -8.99 6.83 9.97
C ASN A 145 -7.67 7.14 9.25
N GLY A 146 -6.57 6.46 9.58
CA GLY A 146 -5.31 6.54 8.83
C GLY A 146 -5.52 6.31 7.34
N TYR A 147 -6.08 5.14 6.98
CA TYR A 147 -6.40 4.84 5.58
C TYR A 147 -7.40 5.83 4.98
N ALA A 148 -8.46 6.20 5.70
CA ALA A 148 -9.44 7.16 5.22
C ALA A 148 -8.79 8.48 4.80
N TYR A 149 -8.07 9.13 5.72
CA TYR A 149 -7.39 10.39 5.42
C TYR A 149 -6.23 10.21 4.44
N GLY A 150 -5.62 9.01 4.36
CA GLY A 150 -4.71 8.65 3.27
C GLY A 150 -5.36 8.76 1.90
N TYR A 151 -6.51 8.09 1.71
CA TYR A 151 -7.29 8.20 0.46
C TYR A 151 -7.67 9.65 0.14
N LEU A 152 -8.12 10.41 1.13
CA LEU A 152 -8.48 11.81 0.94
C LEU A 152 -7.27 12.68 0.55
N GLY A 153 -6.11 12.45 1.18
CA GLY A 153 -4.85 13.13 0.87
C GLY A 153 -4.35 12.80 -0.54
N GLY A 154 -4.43 11.52 -0.94
CA GLY A 154 -4.11 11.07 -2.30
C GLY A 154 -5.04 11.70 -3.35
N VAL A 155 -6.35 11.69 -3.09
CA VAL A 155 -7.36 12.34 -3.94
C VAL A 155 -7.07 13.83 -4.11
N LEU A 156 -6.76 14.56 -3.03
CA LEU A 156 -6.45 15.98 -3.11
C LEU A 156 -5.15 16.26 -3.88
N ALA A 157 -4.07 15.53 -3.59
CA ALA A 157 -2.81 15.67 -4.33
C ALA A 157 -3.01 15.37 -5.83
N PHE A 158 -3.81 14.36 -6.16
CA PHE A 158 -4.09 14.00 -7.55
C PHE A 158 -5.05 14.95 -8.25
N MET A 159 -6.05 15.50 -7.57
CA MET A 159 -6.91 16.54 -8.14
C MET A 159 -6.09 17.78 -8.52
N LEU A 160 -5.14 18.19 -7.68
CA LEU A 160 -4.21 19.29 -8.02
C LEU A 160 -3.40 18.96 -9.28
N PHE A 161 -2.90 17.73 -9.41
CA PHE A 161 -2.25 17.26 -10.64
C PHE A 161 -3.20 17.28 -11.85
N LEU A 162 -4.43 16.79 -11.72
CA LEU A 162 -5.40 16.75 -12.82
C LEU A 162 -5.75 18.15 -13.32
N VAL A 163 -5.91 19.13 -12.42
CA VAL A 163 -6.11 20.54 -12.81
C VAL A 163 -4.94 21.04 -13.63
N LEU A 164 -3.70 20.74 -13.22
CA LEU A 164 -2.51 21.12 -13.99
C LEU A 164 -2.44 20.39 -15.34
N GLN A 165 -2.83 19.11 -15.39
CA GLN A 165 -2.84 18.33 -16.62
C GLN A 165 -3.85 18.86 -17.64
N VAL A 166 -5.08 19.16 -17.20
CA VAL A 166 -6.14 19.66 -18.08
C VAL A 166 -5.86 21.08 -18.56
N THR A 167 -5.25 21.91 -17.70
CA THR A 167 -4.89 23.30 -18.06
C THR A 167 -3.54 23.42 -18.77
N SER A 168 -2.81 22.31 -19.01
CA SER A 168 -1.42 22.34 -19.51
C SER A 168 -0.51 23.24 -18.67
N GLY A 169 -0.67 23.18 -17.35
CA GLY A 169 -0.02 24.08 -16.40
C GLY A 169 -0.40 25.54 -16.64
N PHE A 170 -1.70 25.83 -16.79
CA PHE A 170 -2.22 27.15 -17.17
C PHE A 170 -1.62 27.70 -18.47
N GLY A 171 -1.35 26.82 -19.43
CA GLY A 171 -0.71 27.14 -20.71
C GLY A 171 0.80 27.40 -20.62
N MET A 172 1.40 27.24 -19.44
CA MET A 172 2.82 27.55 -19.20
C MET A 172 3.74 26.33 -19.30
N LEU A 173 3.20 25.10 -19.27
CA LEU A 173 3.98 23.88 -19.16
C LEU A 173 3.71 22.90 -20.32
N SER A 174 4.77 22.25 -20.79
CA SER A 174 4.64 21.06 -21.63
C SER A 174 4.11 19.87 -20.84
N SER A 175 3.66 18.81 -21.51
CA SER A 175 3.22 17.57 -20.84
C SER A 175 4.31 16.98 -19.92
N TYR A 176 5.58 17.07 -20.31
CA TYR A 176 6.69 16.67 -19.45
C TYR A 176 6.91 17.63 -18.27
N GLY A 177 6.67 18.92 -18.47
CA GLY A 177 6.70 19.91 -17.39
C GLY A 177 5.63 19.64 -16.33
N VAL A 178 4.40 19.35 -16.75
CA VAL A 178 3.30 19.00 -15.83
C VAL A 178 3.62 17.75 -15.02
N ALA A 179 4.13 16.69 -15.66
CA ALA A 179 4.52 15.47 -14.97
C ALA A 179 5.62 15.71 -13.94
N ARG A 180 6.67 16.48 -14.28
CA ARG A 180 7.74 16.83 -13.33
C ARG A 180 7.23 17.66 -12.15
N PHE A 181 6.35 18.62 -12.41
CA PHE A 181 5.71 19.40 -11.35
C PHE A 181 4.90 18.49 -10.42
N SER A 182 4.26 17.44 -10.94
CA SER A 182 3.53 16.48 -10.11
C SER A 182 4.45 15.75 -9.12
N PHE A 183 5.69 15.42 -9.51
CA PHE A 183 6.67 14.79 -8.62
C PHE A 183 7.15 15.79 -7.55
N LEU A 184 7.36 17.05 -7.92
CA LEU A 184 7.64 18.13 -6.96
C LEU A 184 6.49 18.27 -5.95
N LEU A 185 5.25 18.32 -6.43
CA LEU A 185 4.05 18.38 -5.61
C LEU A 185 3.99 17.19 -4.65
N ALA A 186 4.21 15.97 -5.13
CA ALA A 186 4.19 14.77 -4.29
C ALA A 186 5.25 14.82 -3.18
N ALA A 187 6.48 15.24 -3.49
CA ALA A 187 7.54 15.36 -2.51
C ALA A 187 7.28 16.46 -1.47
N LEU A 188 6.82 17.64 -1.92
CA LEU A 188 6.47 18.75 -1.05
C LEU A 188 5.28 18.42 -0.15
N TRP A 189 4.26 17.77 -0.70
CA TRP A 189 3.12 17.27 0.06
C TRP A 189 3.56 16.31 1.16
N TRP A 190 4.41 15.34 0.81
CA TRP A 190 4.90 14.36 1.76
C TRP A 190 5.71 15.00 2.89
N ILE A 191 6.67 15.89 2.59
CA ILE A 191 7.48 16.52 3.65
C ILE A 191 6.65 17.43 4.56
N ILE A 192 5.73 18.23 4.01
CA ILE A 192 4.89 19.16 4.79
C ILE A 192 4.04 18.40 5.80
N PHE A 193 3.35 17.34 5.34
CA PHE A 193 2.44 16.56 6.17
C PHE A 193 3.14 15.47 6.99
N PHE A 194 4.43 15.22 6.78
CA PHE A 194 5.25 14.36 7.63
C PHE A 194 5.71 15.05 8.93
N ILE A 195 5.88 16.38 8.93
CA ILE A 195 6.37 17.15 10.08
C ILE A 195 5.60 16.89 11.39
N PRO A 196 4.25 16.80 11.42
CA PRO A 196 3.51 16.50 12.64
C PRO A 196 3.93 15.18 13.30
N LEU A 197 4.14 14.13 12.51
CA LEU A 197 4.58 12.83 13.03
C LEU A 197 5.97 12.95 13.68
N LEU A 198 6.91 13.60 12.98
CA LEU A 198 8.27 13.81 13.47
C LEU A 198 8.32 14.56 14.80
N LYS A 199 7.38 15.50 15.03
CA LYS A 199 7.34 16.26 16.29
C LYS A 199 6.63 15.52 17.42
N ASN A 200 5.48 14.91 17.13
CA ASN A 200 4.54 14.49 18.18
C ASN A 200 4.55 12.98 18.47
N VAL A 201 5.06 12.14 17.55
CA VAL A 201 5.10 10.68 17.74
C VAL A 201 6.48 10.26 18.25
N GLN A 202 6.46 9.43 19.30
CA GLN A 202 7.65 8.87 19.94
C GLN A 202 7.44 7.37 20.15
N GLN A 203 8.54 6.63 20.11
CA GLN A 203 8.58 5.20 20.42
C GLN A 203 8.34 5.01 21.92
N VAL A 204 7.37 4.16 22.26
CA VAL A 204 6.97 3.84 23.64
C VAL A 204 7.45 2.45 24.00
N TYR A 205 7.28 1.49 23.09
CA TYR A 205 7.71 0.12 23.27
C TYR A 205 9.08 -0.10 22.62
N SER A 206 10.02 -0.63 23.41
CA SER A 206 11.34 -1.02 22.95
C SER A 206 11.91 -2.15 23.78
N LEU A 207 12.77 -2.95 23.16
CA LEU A 207 13.61 -3.92 23.85
C LEU A 207 14.74 -3.23 24.63
N PRO A 208 15.40 -3.94 25.56
CA PRO A 208 16.61 -3.45 26.22
C PRO A 208 17.69 -3.07 25.22
N GLU A 209 18.52 -2.09 25.57
CA GLU A 209 19.67 -1.71 24.77
C GLU A 209 20.61 -2.89 24.52
N ASN A 210 21.18 -2.95 23.31
CA ASN A 210 22.05 -4.03 22.89
C ASN A 210 23.30 -3.45 22.20
N LYS A 211 24.48 -3.92 22.61
CA LYS A 211 25.78 -3.50 22.06
C LYS A 211 25.96 -3.88 20.58
N HIS A 212 25.29 -4.93 20.11
CA HIS A 212 25.35 -5.41 18.73
C HIS A 212 23.94 -5.55 18.14
N PRO A 213 23.25 -4.43 17.89
CA PRO A 213 21.83 -4.44 17.52
C PRO A 213 21.60 -5.12 16.17
N VAL A 214 22.47 -4.88 15.18
CA VAL A 214 22.34 -5.47 13.83
C VAL A 214 22.46 -6.99 13.86
N THR A 215 23.55 -7.54 14.39
CA THR A 215 23.76 -9.00 14.47
C THR A 215 22.69 -9.67 15.31
N SER A 216 22.24 -9.01 16.38
CA SER A 216 21.18 -9.53 17.24
C SER A 216 19.82 -9.53 16.55
N SER A 217 19.53 -8.54 15.68
CA SER A 217 18.32 -8.53 14.85
C SER A 217 18.27 -9.72 13.89
N PHE A 218 19.38 -10.06 13.22
CA PHE A 218 19.44 -11.25 12.36
C PHE A 218 19.15 -12.53 13.14
N LYS A 219 19.81 -12.70 14.30
CA LYS A 219 19.58 -13.88 15.16
C LYS A 219 18.13 -13.96 15.65
N ARG A 220 17.52 -12.81 15.97
CA ARG A 220 16.14 -12.76 16.47
C ARG A 220 15.12 -13.08 15.38
N VAL A 221 15.26 -12.52 14.18
CA VAL A 221 14.42 -12.88 13.02
C VAL A 221 14.49 -14.38 12.77
N TRP A 222 15.70 -14.96 12.78
CA TRP A 222 15.88 -16.40 12.65
C TRP A 222 15.17 -17.18 13.77
N ALA A 223 15.35 -16.76 15.03
CA ALA A 223 14.68 -17.36 16.17
C ALA A 223 13.14 -17.29 16.04
N THR A 224 12.59 -16.15 15.63
CA THR A 224 11.14 -15.96 15.43
C THR A 224 10.60 -16.88 14.34
N VAL A 225 11.30 -17.02 13.22
CA VAL A 225 10.94 -17.99 12.16
C VAL A 225 10.98 -19.42 12.69
N THR A 226 12.04 -19.82 13.41
CA THR A 226 12.13 -21.18 13.98
C THR A 226 11.10 -21.44 15.09
N HIS A 227 10.61 -20.39 15.75
CA HIS A 227 9.63 -20.47 16.84
C HIS A 227 8.24 -19.94 16.48
N LEU A 228 7.88 -19.93 15.18
CA LEU A 228 6.55 -19.54 14.69
C LEU A 228 5.39 -20.23 15.42
N ARG A 229 5.62 -21.45 15.93
CA ARG A 229 4.66 -22.21 16.76
C ARG A 229 4.26 -21.54 18.08
N LYS A 230 5.02 -20.56 18.58
CA LYS A 230 4.64 -19.76 19.76
C LYS A 230 3.62 -18.65 19.41
N TYR A 231 3.64 -18.19 18.17
CA TYR A 231 2.80 -17.09 17.67
C TYR A 231 1.78 -17.58 16.63
N LYS A 232 1.16 -18.76 16.88
CA LYS A 232 0.27 -19.43 15.91
C LYS A 232 -0.81 -18.53 15.34
N ALA A 233 -1.46 -17.71 16.18
CA ALA A 233 -2.54 -16.84 15.74
C ALA A 233 -2.04 -15.76 14.77
N ALA A 234 -0.91 -15.11 15.07
CA ALA A 234 -0.28 -14.13 14.19
C ALA A 234 0.23 -14.78 12.89
N ALA A 235 0.86 -15.95 12.98
CA ALA A 235 1.37 -16.68 11.81
C ALA A 235 0.24 -17.10 10.86
N TRP A 236 -0.82 -17.72 11.36
CA TRP A 236 -1.98 -18.10 10.53
C TRP A 236 -2.73 -16.89 9.99
N PHE A 237 -2.77 -15.78 10.75
CA PHE A 237 -3.31 -14.53 10.23
C PHE A 237 -2.50 -14.04 9.02
N LEU A 238 -1.17 -14.08 9.12
CA LEU A 238 -0.29 -13.67 8.02
C LEU A 238 -0.45 -14.56 6.78
N VAL A 239 -0.69 -15.86 6.96
CA VAL A 239 -1.01 -16.76 5.83
C VAL A 239 -2.34 -16.38 5.20
N ALA A 240 -3.39 -16.13 5.98
CA ALA A 240 -4.67 -15.70 5.43
C ALA A 240 -4.53 -14.35 4.72
N TYR A 241 -3.85 -13.39 5.36
CA TYR A 241 -3.54 -12.06 4.85
C TYR A 241 -2.84 -12.13 3.52
N PHE A 242 -1.81 -12.95 3.38
CA PHE A 242 -1.09 -13.17 2.12
C PHE A 242 -2.05 -13.45 0.95
N PHE A 243 -3.04 -14.34 1.10
CA PHE A 243 -3.94 -14.66 0.00
C PHE A 243 -4.94 -13.53 -0.32
N TYR A 244 -5.62 -12.99 0.70
CA TYR A 244 -6.66 -11.99 0.40
C TYR A 244 -6.07 -10.61 0.06
N ILE A 245 -4.91 -10.24 0.60
CA ILE A 245 -4.29 -8.95 0.27
C ILE A 245 -3.72 -8.96 -1.14
N ASP A 246 -3.16 -10.08 -1.58
CA ASP A 246 -2.75 -10.26 -2.98
C ASP A 246 -3.93 -10.11 -3.95
N GLY A 247 -5.08 -10.70 -3.61
CA GLY A 247 -6.30 -10.50 -4.37
C GLY A 247 -6.68 -9.01 -4.49
N VAL A 248 -6.60 -8.26 -3.38
CA VAL A 248 -6.89 -6.81 -3.36
C VAL A 248 -5.88 -6.02 -4.19
N ASP A 249 -4.59 -6.25 -3.98
CA ASP A 249 -3.50 -5.54 -4.67
C ASP A 249 -3.48 -5.87 -6.16
N THR A 250 -3.83 -7.10 -6.55
CA THR A 250 -3.95 -7.50 -7.95
C THR A 250 -5.12 -6.82 -8.64
N ILE A 251 -6.30 -6.76 -7.98
CA ILE A 251 -7.44 -6.00 -8.52
C ILE A 251 -7.01 -4.56 -8.77
N PHE A 252 -6.35 -3.93 -7.80
CA PHE A 252 -5.92 -2.54 -7.92
C PHE A 252 -4.88 -2.33 -9.04
N THR A 253 -3.86 -3.19 -9.11
CA THR A 253 -2.76 -3.05 -10.08
C THR A 253 -3.15 -3.45 -11.50
N MET A 254 -4.04 -4.44 -11.68
CA MET A 254 -4.47 -4.93 -13.00
C MET A 254 -5.75 -4.25 -13.51
N ALA A 255 -6.47 -3.48 -12.68
CA ALA A 255 -7.71 -2.79 -13.08
C ALA A 255 -7.55 -1.96 -14.37
N THR A 256 -6.46 -1.21 -14.49
CA THR A 256 -6.21 -0.39 -15.69
C THR A 256 -5.98 -1.26 -16.92
N SER A 257 -5.24 -2.37 -16.81
CA SER A 257 -5.00 -3.29 -17.94
C SER A 257 -6.31 -3.94 -18.40
N ILE A 258 -7.09 -4.48 -17.46
CA ILE A 258 -8.38 -5.12 -17.75
C ILE A 258 -9.34 -4.10 -18.36
N GLY A 259 -9.39 -2.88 -17.84
CA GLY A 259 -10.23 -1.81 -18.38
C GLY A 259 -9.83 -1.38 -19.79
N MET A 260 -8.53 -1.32 -20.10
CA MET A 260 -8.05 -1.03 -21.46
C MET A 260 -8.41 -2.15 -22.44
N ASP A 261 -8.32 -3.42 -22.04
CA ASP A 261 -8.74 -4.57 -22.86
C ASP A 261 -10.25 -4.53 -23.19
N MET A 262 -11.05 -3.94 -22.29
CA MET A 262 -12.48 -3.69 -22.51
C MET A 262 -12.75 -2.46 -23.40
N GLY A 263 -11.71 -1.77 -23.88
CA GLY A 263 -11.83 -0.57 -24.71
C GLY A 263 -12.09 0.73 -23.93
N ILE A 264 -11.90 0.75 -22.61
CA ILE A 264 -12.09 1.95 -21.78
C ILE A 264 -10.90 2.89 -21.97
N THR A 265 -11.17 4.17 -22.19
CA THR A 265 -10.13 5.17 -22.40
C THR A 265 -9.29 5.41 -21.14
N THR A 266 -8.01 5.75 -21.31
CA THR A 266 -7.09 6.08 -20.20
C THR A 266 -7.63 7.20 -19.32
N THR A 267 -8.26 8.22 -19.91
CA THR A 267 -8.87 9.33 -19.17
C THR A 267 -9.99 8.82 -18.25
N THR A 268 -10.89 7.96 -18.76
CA THR A 268 -11.94 7.35 -17.95
C THR A 268 -11.35 6.50 -16.83
N LEU A 269 -10.29 5.71 -17.09
CA LEU A 269 -9.63 4.90 -16.06
C LEU A 269 -9.01 5.75 -14.95
N MET A 270 -8.41 6.89 -15.28
CA MET A 270 -7.89 7.83 -14.27
C MET A 270 -9.02 8.41 -13.40
N ILE A 271 -10.17 8.74 -13.99
CA ILE A 271 -11.35 9.21 -13.24
C ILE A 271 -11.88 8.08 -12.35
N VAL A 272 -11.96 6.85 -12.86
CA VAL A 272 -12.37 5.69 -12.06
C VAL A 272 -11.45 5.49 -10.85
N LEU A 273 -10.12 5.53 -11.06
CA LEU A 273 -9.15 5.43 -9.96
C LEU A 273 -9.33 6.51 -8.89
N LEU A 274 -9.71 7.73 -9.30
CA LEU A 274 -10.02 8.83 -8.38
C LEU A 274 -11.31 8.55 -7.60
N VAL A 275 -12.37 8.11 -8.29
CA VAL A 275 -13.67 7.78 -7.67
C VAL A 275 -13.54 6.63 -6.67
N VAL A 276 -12.78 5.58 -7.01
CA VAL A 276 -12.51 4.46 -6.10
C VAL A 276 -11.95 4.96 -4.77
N GLN A 277 -10.98 5.89 -4.81
CA GLN A 277 -10.38 6.44 -3.60
C GLN A 277 -11.33 7.37 -2.83
N LEU A 278 -12.12 8.17 -3.56
CA LEU A 278 -13.14 9.02 -2.94
C LEU A 278 -14.20 8.18 -2.21
N VAL A 279 -14.59 7.03 -2.77
CA VAL A 279 -15.50 6.06 -2.14
C VAL A 279 -14.78 5.33 -0.99
N ALA A 280 -13.50 4.99 -1.13
CA ALA A 280 -12.74 4.32 -0.08
C ALA A 280 -12.61 5.17 1.20
N PHE A 281 -12.61 6.50 1.11
CA PHE A 281 -12.57 7.41 2.27
C PHE A 281 -13.69 7.15 3.30
N PRO A 282 -14.99 7.38 2.99
CA PRO A 282 -16.07 7.18 3.94
C PRO A 282 -16.24 5.72 4.35
N PHE A 283 -15.98 4.78 3.43
CA PHE A 283 -16.08 3.36 3.74
C PHE A 283 -14.97 2.87 4.67
N SER A 284 -13.75 3.41 4.60
CA SER A 284 -12.71 3.14 5.59
C SER A 284 -13.18 3.50 6.99
N ILE A 285 -13.78 4.69 7.15
CA ILE A 285 -14.35 5.14 8.43
C ILE A 285 -15.49 4.21 8.87
N LEU A 286 -16.35 3.80 7.94
CA LEU A 286 -17.44 2.85 8.20
C LEU A 286 -16.92 1.51 8.73
N TYR A 287 -15.86 0.95 8.12
CA TYR A 287 -15.24 -0.29 8.59
C TYR A 287 -14.65 -0.14 9.99
N GLY A 288 -14.04 1.02 10.30
CA GLY A 288 -13.61 1.34 11.67
C GLY A 288 -14.77 1.38 12.66
N TRP A 289 -15.92 1.94 12.26
CA TRP A 289 -17.14 1.91 13.08
C TRP A 289 -17.69 0.48 13.26
N ILE A 290 -17.75 -0.33 12.20
CA ILE A 290 -18.16 -1.73 12.25
C ILE A 290 -17.26 -2.52 13.20
N ALA A 291 -15.94 -2.31 13.12
CA ALA A 291 -14.98 -2.99 13.97
C ALA A 291 -15.14 -2.63 15.46
N ASN A 292 -15.37 -1.34 15.76
CA ASN A 292 -15.62 -0.88 17.13
C ASN A 292 -16.96 -1.38 17.70
N ARG A 293 -18.01 -1.42 16.87
CA ARG A 293 -19.36 -1.81 17.33
C ARG A 293 -19.55 -3.32 17.41
N PHE A 294 -18.93 -4.07 16.50
CA PHE A 294 -19.10 -5.51 16.40
C PHE A 294 -17.79 -6.27 16.66
N SER A 295 -16.84 -6.21 15.73
CA SER A 295 -15.51 -6.81 15.83
C SER A 295 -14.72 -6.58 14.55
N ALA A 296 -13.43 -6.26 14.65
CA ALA A 296 -12.52 -6.21 13.50
C ALA A 296 -12.55 -7.49 12.65
N ARG A 297 -12.68 -8.67 13.29
CA ARG A 297 -12.76 -9.96 12.58
C ARG A 297 -13.97 -10.02 11.64
N LYS A 298 -15.13 -9.56 12.10
CA LYS A 298 -16.37 -9.53 11.29
C LYS A 298 -16.23 -8.55 10.12
N GLY A 299 -15.57 -7.41 10.35
CA GLY A 299 -15.26 -6.47 9.28
C GLY A 299 -14.35 -7.08 8.20
N ILE A 300 -13.26 -7.75 8.60
CA ILE A 300 -12.36 -8.42 7.64
C ILE A 300 -13.11 -9.52 6.86
N LEU A 301 -13.91 -10.36 7.53
CA LEU A 301 -14.72 -11.39 6.87
C LEU A 301 -15.72 -10.80 5.86
N LEU A 302 -16.41 -9.72 6.23
CA LEU A 302 -17.32 -9.01 5.33
C LEU A 302 -16.59 -8.54 4.08
N ALA A 303 -15.40 -7.95 4.23
CA ALA A 303 -14.61 -7.50 3.10
C ALA A 303 -14.17 -8.65 2.19
N ILE A 304 -13.65 -9.75 2.76
CA ILE A 304 -13.21 -10.91 1.97
C ILE A 304 -14.38 -11.49 1.16
N ILE A 305 -15.57 -11.62 1.77
CA ILE A 305 -16.77 -12.11 1.08
C ILE A 305 -17.20 -11.14 -0.03
N LEU A 306 -17.13 -9.83 0.24
CA LEU A 306 -17.47 -8.80 -0.75
C LEU A 306 -16.52 -8.86 -1.95
N TYR A 307 -15.21 -8.98 -1.71
CA TYR A 307 -14.21 -9.14 -2.76
C TYR A 307 -14.35 -10.45 -3.54
N PHE A 308 -14.68 -11.54 -2.87
CA PHE A 308 -15.02 -12.80 -3.54
C PHE A 308 -16.19 -12.60 -4.51
N GLY A 309 -17.25 -11.91 -4.07
CA GLY A 309 -18.39 -11.53 -4.93
C GLY A 309 -18.00 -10.61 -6.09
N ILE A 310 -17.13 -9.63 -5.85
CA ILE A 310 -16.57 -8.76 -6.91
C ILE A 310 -15.85 -9.58 -7.98
N CYS A 311 -15.01 -10.53 -7.59
CA CYS A 311 -14.31 -11.40 -8.54
C CYS A 311 -15.29 -12.24 -9.37
N LEU A 312 -16.33 -12.80 -8.76
CA LEU A 312 -17.34 -13.53 -9.53
C LEU A 312 -18.14 -12.63 -10.47
N TYR A 313 -18.44 -11.40 -10.04
CA TYR A 313 -19.10 -10.40 -10.89
C TYR A 313 -18.24 -10.05 -12.12
N ALA A 314 -16.90 -10.14 -12.01
CA ALA A 314 -15.99 -9.88 -13.13
C ALA A 314 -16.28 -10.76 -14.37
N LEU A 315 -16.85 -11.96 -14.20
CA LEU A 315 -17.27 -12.83 -15.30
C LEU A 315 -18.36 -12.21 -16.21
N ASN A 316 -19.12 -11.25 -15.67
CA ASN A 316 -20.23 -10.60 -16.34
C ASN A 316 -19.89 -9.20 -16.86
N LEU A 317 -18.62 -8.77 -16.79
CA LEU A 317 -18.18 -7.48 -17.32
C LEU A 317 -18.31 -7.45 -18.86
N LYS A 318 -19.27 -6.68 -19.36
CA LYS A 318 -19.52 -6.51 -20.80
C LYS A 318 -19.44 -5.05 -21.24
N THR A 319 -19.73 -4.12 -20.33
CA THR A 319 -19.88 -2.71 -20.64
C THR A 319 -19.01 -1.84 -19.72
N THR A 320 -18.78 -0.60 -20.12
CA THR A 320 -18.14 0.43 -19.28
C THR A 320 -18.92 0.66 -17.98
N VAL A 321 -20.25 0.52 -18.00
CA VAL A 321 -21.10 0.66 -16.80
C VAL A 321 -20.80 -0.46 -15.80
N ASP A 322 -20.63 -1.71 -16.26
CA ASP A 322 -20.27 -2.83 -15.38
C ASP A 322 -18.92 -2.59 -14.71
N PHE A 323 -17.96 -2.02 -15.45
CA PHE A 323 -16.65 -1.64 -14.89
C PHE A 323 -16.77 -0.55 -13.82
N TRP A 324 -17.62 0.45 -14.02
CA TRP A 324 -17.92 1.47 -13.01
C TRP A 324 -18.54 0.89 -11.74
N ILE A 325 -19.52 -0.01 -11.89
CA ILE A 325 -20.15 -0.69 -10.76
C ILE A 325 -19.11 -1.48 -9.97
N LEU A 326 -18.27 -2.25 -10.67
CA LEU A 326 -17.20 -3.02 -10.04
C LEU A 326 -16.21 -2.10 -9.30
N ALA A 327 -15.78 -1.00 -9.92
CA ALA A 327 -14.86 -0.06 -9.31
C ALA A 327 -15.43 0.57 -8.02
N VAL A 328 -16.70 0.97 -8.03
CA VAL A 328 -17.37 1.49 -6.81
C VAL A 328 -17.41 0.41 -5.73
N LEU A 329 -17.78 -0.83 -6.07
CA LEU A 329 -17.78 -1.95 -5.13
C LEU A 329 -16.39 -2.19 -4.51
N VAL A 330 -15.33 -2.18 -5.33
CA VAL A 330 -13.94 -2.26 -4.83
C VAL A 330 -13.66 -1.12 -3.85
N GLY A 331 -14.01 0.11 -4.21
CA GLY A 331 -13.84 1.28 -3.33
C GLY A 331 -14.53 1.11 -1.97
N THR A 332 -15.70 0.47 -1.91
CA THR A 332 -16.42 0.25 -0.64
C THR A 332 -15.70 -0.68 0.35
N SER A 333 -14.76 -1.51 -0.11
CA SER A 333 -14.09 -2.51 0.73
C SER A 333 -12.58 -2.29 0.86
N GLN A 334 -11.95 -1.64 -0.12
CA GLN A 334 -10.51 -1.49 -0.24
C GLN A 334 -9.84 -0.93 1.03
N GLY A 335 -10.30 0.23 1.50
CA GLY A 335 -9.74 0.82 2.71
C GLY A 335 -10.12 0.10 4.00
N GLY A 336 -11.26 -0.59 4.01
CA GLY A 336 -11.74 -1.36 5.16
C GLY A 336 -10.89 -2.60 5.43
N ILE A 337 -10.64 -3.43 4.42
CA ILE A 337 -9.88 -4.66 4.60
C ILE A 337 -8.43 -4.39 5.00
N GLN A 338 -7.79 -3.38 4.39
CA GLN A 338 -6.40 -3.03 4.65
C GLN A 338 -6.23 -2.45 6.06
N SER A 339 -7.08 -1.49 6.44
CA SER A 339 -7.02 -0.84 7.74
C SER A 339 -7.31 -1.78 8.91
N LEU A 340 -8.33 -2.64 8.77
CA LEU A 340 -8.67 -3.61 9.80
C LEU A 340 -7.65 -4.75 9.88
N SER A 341 -7.05 -5.16 8.76
CA SER A 341 -5.96 -6.15 8.78
C SER A 341 -4.76 -5.63 9.58
N ARG A 342 -4.37 -4.37 9.34
CA ARG A 342 -3.29 -3.69 10.08
C ARG A 342 -3.58 -3.62 11.58
N SER A 343 -4.78 -3.20 11.97
CA SER A 343 -5.14 -3.09 13.39
C SER A 343 -5.33 -4.46 14.07
N TYR A 344 -5.94 -5.42 13.38
CA TYR A 344 -6.12 -6.78 13.88
C TYR A 344 -4.78 -7.47 14.13
N PHE A 345 -3.84 -7.33 13.19
CA PHE A 345 -2.47 -7.81 13.37
C PHE A 345 -1.76 -7.11 14.52
N GLY A 346 -1.86 -5.78 14.60
CA GLY A 346 -1.29 -4.99 15.70
C GLY A 346 -1.78 -5.44 17.08
N LYS A 347 -3.01 -5.97 17.20
CA LYS A 347 -3.56 -6.53 18.45
C LYS A 347 -3.03 -7.93 18.79
N LEU A 348 -2.64 -8.72 17.80
CA LEU A 348 -2.17 -10.10 17.97
C LEU A 348 -0.70 -10.21 18.42
N ILE A 349 0.09 -9.18 18.15
CA ILE A 349 1.55 -9.23 18.29
C ILE A 349 2.02 -8.66 19.64
N PRO A 350 3.16 -9.13 20.17
CA PRO A 350 3.85 -8.50 21.29
C PRO A 350 4.23 -7.06 20.95
N LYS A 351 4.01 -6.12 21.89
CA LYS A 351 4.18 -4.68 21.61
C LYS A 351 5.65 -4.28 21.57
N GLU A 352 6.47 -4.93 22.39
CA GLU A 352 7.92 -4.71 22.53
C GLU A 352 8.72 -5.17 21.30
N SER A 353 8.18 -6.12 20.54
CA SER A 353 8.76 -6.61 19.28
C SER A 353 7.86 -6.29 18.08
N GLY A 354 7.01 -5.27 18.20
CA GLY A 354 5.97 -4.99 17.23
C GLY A 354 6.53 -4.70 15.84
N SER A 355 7.69 -4.05 15.74
CA SER A 355 8.27 -3.66 14.45
C SER A 355 8.84 -4.86 13.69
N GLU A 356 9.43 -5.85 14.38
CA GLU A 356 9.80 -7.13 13.78
C GLU A 356 8.60 -7.84 13.16
N PHE A 357 7.49 -7.95 13.90
CA PHE A 357 6.26 -8.56 13.39
C PHE A 357 5.65 -7.76 12.24
N PHE A 358 5.64 -6.42 12.30
CA PHE A 358 5.23 -5.60 11.17
C PHE A 358 6.17 -5.71 9.97
N GLY A 359 7.44 -6.05 10.19
CA GLY A 359 8.37 -6.47 9.14
C GLY A 359 7.90 -7.74 8.44
N PHE A 360 7.45 -8.76 9.18
CA PHE A 360 6.83 -9.97 8.63
C PHE A 360 5.48 -9.72 7.93
N TYR A 361 4.68 -8.80 8.46
CA TYR A 361 3.43 -8.36 7.81
C TYR A 361 3.69 -7.70 6.45
N ASN A 362 4.64 -6.76 6.41
CA ASN A 362 4.97 -6.03 5.20
C ASN A 362 5.66 -6.91 4.14
N ILE A 363 6.58 -7.80 4.53
CA ILE A 363 7.20 -8.74 3.59
C ILE A 363 6.14 -9.66 2.99
N LEU A 364 5.24 -10.24 3.79
CA LEU A 364 4.22 -11.15 3.27
C LEU A 364 3.21 -10.43 2.39
N GLY A 365 2.78 -9.22 2.74
CA GLY A 365 1.94 -8.42 1.85
C GLY A 365 2.61 -8.18 0.49
N LYS A 366 3.88 -7.77 0.47
CA LYS A 366 4.61 -7.46 -0.79
C LYS A 366 4.97 -8.70 -1.61
N PHE A 367 5.37 -9.80 -0.97
CA PHE A 367 5.62 -11.06 -1.66
C PHE A 367 4.33 -11.65 -2.21
N SER A 368 3.20 -11.40 -1.55
CA SER A 368 1.92 -11.90 -2.01
C SER A 368 1.52 -11.34 -3.36
N ALA A 369 1.81 -10.06 -3.64
CA ALA A 369 1.49 -9.33 -4.87
C ALA A 369 2.07 -9.90 -6.18
N VAL A 370 2.73 -11.07 -6.13
CA VAL A 370 3.20 -11.82 -7.30
C VAL A 370 2.19 -12.90 -7.71
N MET A 371 1.50 -13.53 -6.76
CA MET A 371 0.65 -14.70 -7.04
C MET A 371 -0.59 -14.34 -7.86
N GLY A 372 -1.26 -13.25 -7.52
CA GLY A 372 -2.48 -12.81 -8.18
C GLY A 372 -2.25 -12.39 -9.62
N PRO A 373 -1.25 -11.53 -9.95
CA PRO A 373 -0.98 -11.18 -11.34
C PRO A 373 -0.57 -12.39 -12.19
N VAL A 374 0.17 -13.35 -11.61
CA VAL A 374 0.51 -14.61 -12.27
C VAL A 374 -0.75 -15.43 -12.55
N LEU A 375 -1.65 -15.57 -11.57
CA LEU A 375 -2.91 -16.28 -11.74
C LEU A 375 -3.79 -15.64 -12.82
N VAL A 376 -3.98 -14.32 -12.76
CA VAL A 376 -4.70 -13.53 -13.77
C VAL A 376 -4.05 -13.71 -15.14
N GLY A 377 -2.73 -13.62 -15.23
CA GLY A 377 -1.97 -13.76 -16.47
C GLY A 377 -2.13 -15.14 -17.11
N ILE A 378 -1.99 -16.23 -16.34
CA ILE A 378 -2.14 -17.60 -16.83
C ILE A 378 -3.58 -17.84 -17.32
N VAL A 379 -4.58 -17.45 -16.53
CA VAL A 379 -5.98 -17.65 -16.90
C VAL A 379 -6.38 -16.78 -18.11
N THR A 380 -5.88 -15.55 -18.19
CA THR A 380 -6.10 -14.67 -19.35
C THR A 380 -5.48 -15.25 -20.61
N GLN A 381 -4.26 -15.76 -20.54
CA GLN A 381 -3.60 -16.41 -21.69
C GLN A 381 -4.33 -17.67 -22.13
N ALA A 382 -4.79 -18.49 -21.18
CA ALA A 382 -5.52 -19.73 -21.49
C ALA A 382 -6.92 -19.48 -22.07
N THR A 383 -7.61 -18.42 -21.66
CA THR A 383 -9.01 -18.16 -22.03
C THR A 383 -9.19 -17.09 -23.09
N GLY A 384 -8.16 -16.27 -23.34
CA GLY A 384 -8.22 -15.09 -24.20
C GLY A 384 -9.05 -13.93 -23.64
N LYS A 385 -9.49 -13.99 -22.37
CA LYS A 385 -10.37 -12.99 -21.76
C LYS A 385 -9.82 -12.50 -20.41
N SER A 386 -9.46 -11.22 -20.34
CA SER A 386 -8.93 -10.60 -19.11
C SER A 386 -9.96 -10.51 -17.98
N THR A 387 -11.25 -10.50 -18.30
CA THR A 387 -12.35 -10.54 -17.31
C THR A 387 -12.41 -11.89 -16.57
N ILE A 388 -12.15 -13.00 -17.26
CA ILE A 388 -12.03 -14.33 -16.63
C ILE A 388 -10.73 -14.42 -15.82
N GLY A 389 -9.66 -13.79 -16.31
CA GLY A 389 -8.45 -13.56 -15.54
C GLY A 389 -8.75 -12.90 -14.19
N ALA A 390 -9.46 -11.77 -14.18
CA ALA A 390 -9.86 -11.08 -12.96
C ALA A 390 -10.72 -11.97 -12.02
N ALA A 391 -11.64 -12.75 -12.58
CA ALA A 391 -12.49 -13.65 -11.82
C ALA A 391 -11.72 -14.77 -11.11
N SER A 392 -10.58 -15.20 -11.65
CA SER A 392 -9.74 -16.23 -11.04
C SER A 392 -9.22 -15.85 -9.65
N LEU A 393 -9.14 -14.55 -9.34
CA LEU A 393 -8.77 -14.05 -8.00
C LEU A 393 -9.75 -14.48 -6.91
N SER A 394 -10.97 -14.89 -7.28
CA SER A 394 -11.92 -15.52 -6.34
C SER A 394 -11.32 -16.73 -5.60
N ILE A 395 -10.38 -17.46 -6.24
CA ILE A 395 -9.66 -18.58 -5.62
C ILE A 395 -8.82 -18.09 -4.43
N LEU A 396 -8.09 -16.98 -4.59
CA LEU A 396 -7.27 -16.41 -3.51
C LEU A 396 -8.15 -15.92 -2.36
N PHE A 397 -9.25 -15.24 -2.65
CA PHE A 397 -10.21 -14.82 -1.63
C PHE A 397 -10.85 -16.01 -0.91
N LEU A 398 -11.16 -17.10 -1.62
CA LEU A 398 -11.73 -18.31 -1.02
C LEU A 398 -10.73 -19.00 -0.08
N ILE A 399 -9.47 -19.13 -0.49
CA ILE A 399 -8.39 -19.68 0.35
C ILE A 399 -8.18 -18.78 1.58
N GLY A 400 -8.06 -17.46 1.37
CA GLY A 400 -7.94 -16.48 2.44
C GLY A 400 -9.12 -16.55 3.42
N LEU A 401 -10.35 -16.68 2.92
CA LEU A 401 -11.56 -16.84 3.73
C LEU A 401 -11.52 -18.12 4.57
N ALA A 402 -11.21 -19.25 3.97
CA ALA A 402 -11.15 -20.54 4.65
C ALA A 402 -10.12 -20.52 5.79
N ILE A 403 -8.91 -20.01 5.54
CA ILE A 403 -7.84 -19.92 6.54
C ILE A 403 -8.23 -18.91 7.64
N PHE A 404 -8.79 -17.76 7.28
CA PHE A 404 -9.17 -16.74 8.26
C PHE A 404 -10.32 -17.21 9.17
N LEU A 405 -11.25 -18.03 8.66
CA LEU A 405 -12.30 -18.65 9.47
C LEU A 405 -11.76 -19.61 10.52
N MET A 406 -10.67 -20.33 10.22
CA MET A 406 -10.01 -21.27 11.15
C MET A 406 -9.25 -20.57 12.29
N LEU A 407 -8.99 -19.26 12.18
CA LEU A 407 -8.27 -18.54 13.24
C LEU A 407 -9.04 -18.56 14.56
N PRO A 408 -8.36 -18.70 15.72
CA PRO A 408 -8.97 -18.51 17.03
C PRO A 408 -9.60 -17.12 17.15
N ARG A 409 -10.72 -17.00 17.87
CA ARG A 409 -11.29 -15.70 18.18
C ARG A 409 -10.35 -14.99 19.17
N LEU A 410 -10.08 -13.70 18.93
CA LEU A 410 -9.46 -12.86 19.96
C LEU A 410 -10.43 -12.85 21.15
N THR A 411 -10.07 -13.53 22.24
CA THR A 411 -10.76 -13.35 23.51
C THR A 411 -10.50 -11.93 23.96
N ALA A 412 -11.56 -11.16 24.14
CA ALA A 412 -11.46 -9.87 24.80
C ALA A 412 -11.02 -10.14 26.24
N GLU A 413 -9.71 -10.07 26.50
CA GLU A 413 -9.26 -9.85 27.88
C GLU A 413 -9.88 -8.52 28.32
N LYS A 414 -10.69 -8.62 29.38
CA LYS A 414 -11.36 -7.49 30.04
C LYS A 414 -10.36 -6.57 30.70
#